data_AF-A0A3N1UNV2-F1
#
_entry.id   AF-A0A3N1UNV2-F1
#
_cell.length_a   1.000
_cell.length_b   1.000
_cell.length_c   1.000
_cell.angle_alpha   90.00
_cell.angle_beta   90.00
_cell.angle_gamma   90.00
#
_symmetry.space_group_name_H-M   'P 1'
#
loop_
_entity.id
_entity.type
_entity.pdbx_description
1 polymer ?
#
loop_
_entity_poly.entity_id
_entity_poly.type
_entity_poly.pdbx_seq_one_letter_code
_entity_poly.pdbx_strand_id
1 'polypeptide(L)' 'MFKGMPKIFWVGMLLLYGYFFLFFILEITVPKFPLAKFLGVPACYTYAWIIGLWVINLIVAAIFYRAEEAREDRLAKK' A
#
# COMPACT_ATOMS: atom_id res chain seq x y z
N MET A 1 -11.32 19.08 -5.93
CA MET A 1 -10.88 17.75 -6.40
C MET A 1 -10.81 16.66 -5.32
N PHE A 2 -11.06 16.94 -4.03
CA PHE A 2 -11.00 15.93 -2.95
C PHE A 2 -12.27 15.81 -2.11
N LYS A 3 -13.32 16.59 -2.44
CA LYS A 3 -14.58 16.63 -1.69
C LYS A 3 -15.49 15.51 -2.20
N GLY A 4 -15.42 14.34 -1.57
CA GLY A 4 -16.26 13.17 -1.90
C GLY A 4 -15.53 11.83 -1.90
N MET A 5 -14.19 11.80 -1.85
CA MET A 5 -13.48 10.52 -1.77
C MET A 5 -13.66 9.88 -0.38
N PRO A 6 -13.99 8.57 -0.31
CA PRO A 6 -14.14 7.85 0.95
C PRO A 6 -12.88 7.97 1.81
N LYS A 7 -13.03 8.08 3.14
CA LYS A 7 -11.88 8.11 4.06
C LYS A 7 -10.95 6.90 3.89
N ILE A 8 -11.51 5.75 3.48
CA ILE A 8 -10.76 4.53 3.15
C ILE A 8 -9.77 4.72 2.00
N PHE A 9 -10.11 5.49 0.97
CA PHE A 9 -9.20 5.78 -0.14
C PHE A 9 -7.91 6.43 0.37
N TRP A 10 -8.04 7.35 1.33
CA TRP A 10 -6.90 8.02 1.95
C TRP A 10 -6.05 7.10 2.81
N VAL A 11 -6.67 6.11 3.48
CA VAL A 11 -5.93 5.08 4.23
C VAL A 11 -5.10 4.22 3.27
N GLY A 12 -5.66 3.83 2.13
CA GLY A 12 -4.91 3.11 1.10
C GLY A 12 -3.77 3.92 0.50
N MET A 13 -4.01 5.21 0.22
CA MET A 13 -2.98 6.13 -0.24
C MET A 13 -1.86 6.33 0.78
N LEU A 14 -2.20 6.48 2.06
CA LEU A 14 -1.22 6.61 3.14
C LEU A 14 -0.33 5.35 3.26
N LEU A 15 -0.92 4.16 3.13
CA LEU A 15 -0.18 2.90 3.12
C LEU A 15 0.81 2.83 1.94
N LEU A 16 0.35 3.23 0.75
CA LEU A 16 1.15 3.17 -0.47
C LEU A 16 2.30 4.18 -0.43
N TYR A 17 2.03 5.44 -0.07
CA TYR A 17 3.08 6.44 0.09
C TYR A 17 3.99 6.19 1.30
N GLY A 18 3.45 5.67 2.41
CA GLY A 18 4.23 5.30 3.58
C GLY A 18 5.23 4.19 3.27
N TYR A 19 4.84 3.22 2.45
CA TYR A 19 5.74 2.20 1.94
C TYR A 19 6.88 2.79 1.10
N PHE A 20 6.57 3.66 0.13
CA PHE A 20 7.60 4.34 -0.66
C PHE A 20 8.54 5.18 0.21
N PHE A 21 7.99 5.91 1.18
CA PHE A 21 8.75 6.75 2.10
C PHE A 21 9.68 5.93 2.99
N LEU A 22 9.24 4.76 3.46
CA LEU A 22 10.08 3.86 4.25
C LEU A 22 11.28 3.36 3.44
N PHE A 23 11.05 2.97 2.17
CA PHE A 23 12.14 2.53 1.30
C PHE A 23 13.09 3.66 0.90
N PHE A 24 12.58 4.89 0.75
CA PHE A 24 13.40 6.08 0.55
C PHE A 24 14.34 6.33 1.73
N ILE A 25 13.85 6.24 2.97
CA ILE A 25 14.69 6.32 4.17
C ILE A 25 15.74 5.21 4.18
N LEU A 26 15.34 3.99 3.83
CA LEU A 26 16.22 2.82 3.82
C LEU A 26 17.34 2.94 2.78
N GLU A 27 17.05 3.54 1.63
CA GLU A 27 18.02 3.82 0.58
C GLU A 27 19.06 4.88 0.99
N ILE A 28 18.64 5.93 1.71
CA ILE A 28 19.56 6.97 2.21
C ILE A 28 20.43 6.45 3.36
N THR A 29 19.87 5.58 4.21
CA THR A 29 20.55 5.12 5.43
C THR A 29 21.43 3.90 5.23
N VAL A 30 21.10 3.02 4.27
CA VAL A 30 21.83 1.77 4.05
C VAL A 30 22.51 1.80 2.66
N PRO A 31 23.82 2.04 2.60
CA PRO A 31 24.54 2.05 1.34
C PRO A 31 24.47 0.68 0.65
N LYS A 32 24.28 0.70 -0.67
CA LYS A 32 24.10 -0.48 -1.55
C LYS A 32 22.81 -1.28 -1.34
N PHE A 33 21.91 -0.87 -0.46
CA PHE A 33 20.64 -1.59 -0.23
C PHE A 33 19.76 -1.76 -1.49
N PRO A 34 19.59 -0.75 -2.37
CA PRO A 34 18.77 -0.91 -3.58
C PRO A 34 19.39 -1.89 -4.59
N LEU A 35 20.73 -1.97 -4.61
CA LEU A 35 21.50 -2.79 -5.56
C LEU A 35 21.94 -4.13 -4.97
N ALA A 36 21.64 -4.38 -3.69
CA ALA A 36 21.92 -5.66 -3.05
C ALA A 36 21.19 -6.76 -3.83
N LYS A 37 21.94 -7.75 -4.31
CA LYS A 37 21.34 -8.82 -5.11
C LYS A 37 20.53 -9.74 -4.19
N PHE A 38 19.28 -9.94 -4.53
CA PHE A 38 18.40 -10.93 -3.91
C PHE A 38 17.83 -11.79 -5.04
N LEU A 39 18.02 -13.12 -4.96
CA LEU A 39 17.62 -14.06 -6.01
C LEU A 39 18.18 -13.72 -7.42
N GLY A 40 19.35 -13.09 -7.49
CA GLY A 40 20.02 -12.74 -8.76
C GLY A 40 19.60 -11.40 -9.38
N VAL A 41 18.63 -10.70 -8.79
CA VAL A 41 18.09 -9.40 -9.25
C VAL A 41 18.31 -8.35 -8.14
N PRO A 42 18.40 -7.05 -8.41
CA PRO A 42 18.45 -6.07 -7.33
C PRO A 42 17.22 -6.22 -6.42
N ALA A 43 17.44 -6.23 -5.11
CA ALA A 43 16.42 -6.49 -4.10
C ALA A 43 15.22 -5.54 -4.25
N CYS A 44 15.46 -4.32 -4.78
CA CYS A 44 14.43 -3.34 -5.06
C CYS A 44 13.32 -3.79 -5.98
N TYR A 45 13.63 -4.57 -7.01
CA TYR A 45 12.62 -5.15 -7.88
C TYR A 45 11.77 -6.18 -7.13
N THR A 46 12.39 -6.93 -6.22
CA THR A 46 11.69 -8.01 -5.50
C THR A 46 10.71 -7.45 -4.47
N TYR A 47 11.14 -6.49 -3.63
CA TYR A 47 10.22 -5.89 -2.66
C TYR A 47 9.17 -5.01 -3.33
N ALA A 48 9.52 -4.26 -4.38
CA ALA A 48 8.53 -3.47 -5.14
C ALA A 48 7.47 -4.36 -5.77
N TRP A 49 7.86 -5.53 -6.28
CA TRP A 49 6.91 -6.49 -6.83
C TRP A 49 6.04 -7.13 -5.74
N ILE A 50 6.64 -7.74 -4.71
CA ILE A 50 5.87 -8.48 -3.70
C ILE A 50 5.07 -7.51 -2.83
N ILE A 51 5.69 -6.48 -2.27
CA ILE A 51 5.00 -5.61 -1.31
C ILE A 51 4.21 -4.52 -2.03
N GLY A 52 4.84 -3.84 -2.98
CA GLY A 52 4.22 -2.74 -3.72
C GLY A 52 3.05 -3.18 -4.61
N LEU A 53 3.18 -4.33 -5.30
CA LEU A 53 2.14 -4.82 -6.21
C LEU A 53 1.15 -5.76 -5.53
N TRP A 54 1.59 -6.67 -4.66
CA TRP A 54 0.68 -7.68 -4.08
C TRP A 54 0.17 -7.29 -2.70
N VAL A 55 1.06 -7.12 -1.72
CA VAL A 55 0.65 -6.98 -0.30
C VAL A 55 -0.20 -5.73 -0.08
N ILE A 56 0.25 -4.56 -0.58
CA ILE A 56 -0.48 -3.30 -0.38
C ILE A 56 -1.84 -3.34 -1.08
N ASN A 57 -1.91 -3.83 -2.31
CA ASN A 57 -3.17 -3.90 -3.05
C ASN A 57 -4.17 -4.88 -2.40
N LEU A 58 -3.72 -6.01 -1.87
CA LEU A 58 -4.57 -6.93 -1.11
C LEU A 58 -5.10 -6.30 0.17
N ILE A 59 -4.27 -5.57 0.91
CA ILE A 59 -4.69 -4.83 2.11
C ILE A 59 -5.73 -3.76 1.74
N VAL A 60 -5.48 -2.98 0.69
CA VAL A 60 -6.41 -1.95 0.22
C VAL A 60 -7.74 -2.58 -0.21
N ALA A 61 -7.70 -3.67 -0.98
CA ALA A 61 -8.90 -4.40 -1.39
C ALA A 61 -9.71 -4.92 -0.19
N ALA A 62 -9.04 -5.47 0.82
CA ALA A 62 -9.71 -5.94 2.04
C ALA A 62 -10.36 -4.80 2.85
N ILE A 63 -9.69 -3.64 2.94
CA ILE A 63 -10.25 -2.45 3.62
C ILE A 63 -11.47 -1.93 2.86
N PHE A 64 -11.40 -1.87 1.52
CA PHE A 64 -12.53 -1.46 0.69
C PHE A 64 -13.72 -2.42 0.84
N TYR A 65 -13.49 -3.73 0.73
CA TYR A 65 -14.53 -4.74 0.89
C TYR A 65 -15.29 -4.59 2.22
N ARG A 66 -14.56 -4.48 3.34
CA ARG A 66 -15.17 -4.26 4.66
C ARG A 66 -15.92 -2.94 4.78
N ALA A 67 -15.42 -1.89 4.14
CA ALA A 67 -16.08 -0.60 4.14
C ALA A 67 -17.37 -0.59 3.31
N GLU A 68 -17.40 -1.34 2.21
CA GLU A 68 -18.59 -1.58 1.39
C GLU A 68 -19.66 -2.33 2.18
N GLU A 69 -19.32 -3.45 2.84
CA GLU A 69 -20.25 -4.21 3.70
C GLU A 69 -20.85 -3.33 4.81
N ALA A 70 -20.00 -2.56 5.50
CA ALA A 70 -20.44 -1.64 6.55
C ALA A 70 -21.31 -0.48 6.02
N ARG A 71 -21.28 -0.19 4.72
CA ARG A 71 -22.17 0.78 4.07
C ARG A 71 -23.51 0.15 3.71
N GLU A 72 -23.51 -1.08 3.19
CA GLU A 72 -24.75 -1.82 2.90
C GLU A 72 -25.57 -2.07 4.16
N ASP A 73 -24.95 -2.49 5.27
CA ASP A 73 -25.61 -2.67 6.56
C ASP A 73 -26.31 -1.41 7.08
N ARG A 74 -25.72 -0.23 6.82
CA ARG A 74 -26.32 1.06 7.21
C ARG A 74 -27.50 1.43 6.33
N LEU A 75 -27.48 1.03 5.06
CA LEU A 75 -28.59 1.26 4.13
C LEU A 75 -29.75 0.30 4.42
N ALA A 76 -29.47 -0.95 4.79
CA ALA A 76 -30.50 -1.94 5.14
C ALA A 76 -31.24 -1.62 6.46
N LYS A 77 -30.61 -0.87 7.36
CA LYS A 77 -31.19 -0.43 8.66
C LYS A 77 -31.92 0.91 8.60
N LYS A 78 -31.97 1.55 7.43
CA LYS A 78 -32.61 2.86 7.22
C LYS A 78 -33.95 2.71 6.50
#